data_AF-A0A973RIP4-F1
#
_entry.id   AF-A0A973RIP4-F1
#
_cell.length_a   1.000
_cell.length_b   1.000
_cell.length_c   1.000
_cell.angle_alpha   90.00
_cell.angle_beta   90.00
_cell.angle_gamma   90.00
#
_symmetry.space_group_name_H-M   'P 1'
#
loop_
_entity.id
_entity.type
_entity.pdbx_description
1 polymer ?
#
loop_
_entity_poly.entity_id
_entity_poly.type
_entity_poly.pdbx_seq_one_letter_code
_entity_poly.pdbx_strand_id
1 'polypeptide(L)'
;MSTTLASPKRLAIALTPVVGIVITPFLPFVSSPTFVFGLPAAVVWMAAMVVGTVLALQLVELSYQREGGAALDAAEAAFDAQRLAHAETAEGGDH
;
A
#
# COMPACT_ATOMS: atom_id res chain seq x y z
N MET A 1 14.25 -5.64 -12.61
CA MET A 1 13.07 -5.22 -11.84
C MET A 1 12.40 -6.45 -11.25
N SER A 2 12.68 -6.79 -10.00
CA SER A 2 12.01 -7.91 -9.31
C SER A 2 10.99 -7.31 -8.36
N THR A 3 9.74 -7.21 -8.80
CA THR A 3 8.59 -6.81 -7.96
C THR A 3 8.21 -7.94 -7.01
N THR A 4 9.16 -8.38 -6.20
CA THR A 4 8.92 -9.48 -5.29
C THR A 4 8.17 -8.94 -4.08
N LEU A 5 6.92 -9.37 -3.91
CA LEU A 5 6.18 -9.39 -2.64
C LEU A 5 6.90 -10.32 -1.64
N ALA A 6 8.21 -10.12 -1.41
CA ALA A 6 9.10 -11.10 -0.79
C ALA A 6 8.80 -11.36 0.69
N SER A 7 8.01 -10.48 1.31
CA SER A 7 7.62 -10.59 2.70
C SER A 7 6.17 -11.07 2.81
N PRO A 8 5.92 -12.27 3.39
CA PRO A 8 4.57 -12.76 3.71
C PRO A 8 3.73 -11.73 4.46
N LYS A 9 4.38 -10.87 5.24
CA LYS A 9 3.76 -9.76 5.98
C LYS A 9 3.21 -8.68 5.05
N ARG A 10 3.97 -8.25 4.04
CA ARG A 10 3.50 -7.23 3.06
C ARG A 10 2.33 -7.75 2.23
N LEU A 11 2.37 -9.03 1.86
CA LEU A 11 1.27 -9.70 1.16
C LEU A 11 0.01 -9.78 2.03
N ALA A 12 0.14 -10.19 3.30
CA ALA A 12 -0.99 -10.26 4.23
C ALA A 12 -1.66 -8.90 4.44
N ILE A 13 -0.88 -7.83 4.50
CA ILE A 13 -1.40 -6.47 4.68
C ILE A 13 -2.14 -5.98 3.42
N ALA A 14 -1.57 -6.20 2.23
CA ALA A 14 -2.18 -5.83 0.95
C ALA A 14 -3.46 -6.64 0.63
N LEU A 15 -3.61 -7.84 1.20
CA LEU A 15 -4.81 -8.69 1.01
C LEU A 15 -6.02 -8.25 1.84
N THR A 16 -5.87 -7.32 2.79
CA THR A 16 -6.98 -6.84 3.65
C THR A 16 -8.26 -6.46 2.87
N PRO A 17 -8.21 -5.60 1.83
CA PRO A 17 -9.41 -5.28 1.05
C PRO A 17 -10.01 -6.50 0.32
N VAL A 18 -9.17 -7.43 -0.15
CA VAL A 18 -9.63 -8.66 -0.82
C VAL A 18 -10.43 -9.53 0.15
N VAL A 19 -9.92 -9.71 1.36
CA VAL A 19 -10.61 -10.47 2.42
C VAL A 19 -11.97 -9.84 2.73
N GLY A 20 -12.03 -8.51 2.86
CA GLY A 20 -13.30 -7.84 3.09
C GLY A 20 -14.32 -7.99 1.96
N ILE A 21 -13.88 -7.95 0.70
CA ILE A 21 -14.75 -8.25 -0.46
C ILE A 21 -15.28 -9.68 -0.39
N VAL A 22 -14.41 -10.66 -0.10
CA VAL A 22 -14.79 -12.07 0.01
C VAL A 22 -15.77 -12.31 1.17
N ILE A 23 -15.64 -11.56 2.27
CA ILE A 23 -16.55 -11.65 3.42
C ILE A 23 -17.92 -11.02 3.12
N THR A 24 -17.96 -9.96 2.32
CA THR A 24 -19.17 -9.16 2.07
C THR A 24 -20.44 -9.98 1.74
N PRO A 25 -20.43 -10.98 0.82
CA PRO A 25 -21.65 -11.75 0.49
C PRO A 25 -22.20 -12.58 1.66
N PHE A 26 -21.40 -12.86 2.69
CA PHE A 26 -21.82 -13.62 3.87
C PHE A 26 -22.42 -12.74 4.96
N LEU A 27 -22.47 -11.42 4.76
CA LEU A 27 -22.96 -10.49 5.77
C LEU A 27 -24.49 -10.38 5.72
N PRO A 28 -25.18 -10.30 6.87
CA PRO A 28 -26.65 -10.29 6.93
C PRO A 28 -27.31 -9.20 6.10
N PHE A 29 -26.65 -8.03 5.98
CA PHE A 29 -27.18 -6.89 5.24
C PHE A 29 -27.30 -7.11 3.73
N VAL A 30 -26.69 -8.17 3.18
CA VAL A 30 -26.80 -8.53 1.76
C VAL A 30 -28.16 -9.12 1.44
N SER A 31 -28.76 -9.85 2.40
CA SER A 31 -30.04 -10.53 2.19
C SER A 31 -31.22 -9.81 2.85
N SER A 32 -30.97 -9.02 3.90
CA SER A 32 -32.01 -8.35 4.67
C SER A 32 -31.56 -6.97 5.17
N PRO A 33 -32.46 -5.98 5.26
CA PRO A 33 -32.13 -4.69 5.88
C PRO A 33 -31.73 -4.90 7.35
N THR A 34 -30.49 -4.58 7.70
CA THR A 34 -29.99 -4.63 9.09
C THR A 34 -29.37 -3.31 9.48
N PHE A 35 -29.44 -3.00 10.77
CA PHE A 35 -28.97 -1.74 11.34
C PHE A 35 -27.98 -2.00 12.48
N VAL A 36 -26.95 -1.16 12.55
CA VAL A 36 -25.96 -1.14 13.63
C VAL A 36 -25.90 0.29 14.16
N PHE A 37 -26.20 0.48 15.45
CA PHE A 37 -26.33 1.80 16.08
C PHE A 37 -27.28 2.78 15.36
N GLY A 38 -28.34 2.27 14.73
CA GLY A 38 -29.31 3.07 13.97
C GLY A 38 -28.87 3.43 12.55
N LEU A 39 -27.66 3.06 12.12
CA LEU A 39 -27.18 3.23 10.75
C LEU A 39 -27.36 1.94 9.95
N PRO A 40 -27.56 2.01 8.62
CA PRO A 40 -27.56 0.83 7.77
C PRO A 40 -26.25 0.06 7.94
N ALA A 41 -26.33 -1.24 8.22
CA ALA A 41 -25.14 -2.06 8.49
C ALA A 41 -24.15 -2.08 7.32
N ALA A 42 -24.63 -1.92 6.08
CA ALA A 42 -23.77 -1.74 4.91
C ALA A 42 -22.89 -0.48 4.99
N VAL A 43 -23.41 0.64 5.52
CA VAL A 43 -22.64 1.88 5.72
C VAL A 43 -21.57 1.68 6.79
N VAL A 44 -21.93 1.02 7.89
CA VAL A 44 -20.99 0.70 8.98
C VAL A 44 -19.88 -0.24 8.48
N TRP A 45 -20.24 -1.24 7.67
CA TRP A 45 -19.28 -2.14 7.03
C TRP A 45 -18.33 -1.40 6.09
N MET A 46 -18.84 -0.50 5.24
CA MET A 46 -18.00 0.32 4.37
C MET A 46 -17.03 1.20 5.17
N ALA A 47 -17.48 1.80 6.27
CA ALA A 47 -16.61 2.56 7.15
C ALA A 47 -15.52 1.67 7.76
N ALA A 48 -15.86 0.48 8.24
CA ALA A 48 -14.91 -0.49 8.77
C ALA A 48 -13.87 -0.92 7.70
N MET A 49 -14.31 -1.13 6.46
CA MET A 49 -13.42 -1.46 5.33
C MET A 49 -12.43 -0.34 5.02
N VAL A 50 -12.87 0.92 5.02
CA VAL A 50 -11.98 2.08 4.81
C VAL A 50 -10.96 2.17 5.94
N VAL A 51 -11.40 2.10 7.20
CA VAL A 51 -10.50 2.15 8.36
C VAL A 51 -9.50 0.99 8.33
N GLY A 52 -9.96 -0.23 8.04
CA GLY A 52 -9.10 -1.40 7.91
C GLY A 52 -8.06 -1.25 6.80
N THR A 53 -8.44 -0.67 5.66
CA THR A 53 -7.52 -0.39 4.55
C THR A 53 -6.48 0.66 4.92
N VAL A 54 -6.89 1.76 5.55
CA VAL A 54 -5.95 2.80 6.02
C VAL A 54 -4.98 2.21 7.05
N LEU A 55 -5.47 1.45 8.03
CA LEU A 55 -4.61 0.80 9.02
C LEU A 55 -3.64 -0.18 8.38
N ALA A 56 -4.09 -0.96 7.39
CA ALA A 56 -3.23 -1.82 6.60
C ALA A 56 -2.10 -1.00 5.94
N LEU A 57 -2.43 0.09 5.23
CA LEU A 57 -1.43 0.96 4.62
C LEU A 57 -0.44 1.54 5.64
N GLN A 58 -0.93 2.01 6.79
CA GLN A 58 -0.06 2.52 7.87
C GLN A 58 0.89 1.43 8.39
N LEU A 59 0.45 0.18 8.47
CA LEU A 59 1.31 -0.94 8.87
C LEU A 59 2.35 -1.29 7.79
N VAL A 60 2.04 -1.14 6.51
CA VAL A 60 3.02 -1.26 5.42
C VAL A 60 4.08 -0.18 5.56
N GLU A 61 3.67 1.08 5.71
CA GLU A 61 4.59 2.21 5.83
C GLU A 61 5.50 2.06 7.06
N LEU A 62 4.95 1.67 8.20
CA LEU A 62 5.73 1.44 9.41
C LEU A 62 6.73 0.28 9.23
N SER A 63 6.33 -0.78 8.52
CA SER A 63 7.20 -1.89 8.15
C SER A 63 8.31 -1.43 7.20
N TYR A 64 7.97 -0.60 6.22
CA TYR A 64 8.90 -0.04 5.25
C TYR A 64 9.99 0.81 5.90
N GLN A 65 9.59 1.74 6.76
CA GLN A 65 10.50 2.60 7.51
C GLN A 65 11.43 1.79 8.44
N ARG A 66 10.89 0.77 9.13
CA ARG A 66 11.70 -0.13 9.98
C ARG A 66 12.73 -0.94 9.20
N GLU A 67 12.43 -1.30 7.96
CA GLU A 67 13.33 -2.07 7.08
C GLU A 67 14.40 -1.18 6.41
N GLY A 68 14.42 0.12 6.71
CA GLY A 68 15.39 1.06 6.13
C GLY A 68 15.07 1.45 4.70
N GLY A 69 13.82 1.25 4.26
CA GLY A 69 13.40 1.54 2.88
C GLY A 69 13.68 2.99 2.46
N ALA A 70 13.41 3.96 3.33
CA ALA A 70 13.71 5.36 3.06
C ALA A 70 15.20 5.65 2.82
N ALA A 71 16.10 4.88 3.46
CA ALA A 71 17.54 5.02 3.22
C ALA A 71 17.96 4.40 1.88
N LEU A 72 17.30 3.31 1.45
CA LEU A 72 17.48 2.72 0.13
C LEU A 72 17.02 3.67 -0.99
N ASP A 73 15.84 4.27 -0.87
CA ASP A 73 15.32 5.21 -1.87
C ASP A 73 16.25 6.43 -2.02
N ALA A 74 16.76 6.96 -0.91
CA ALA A 74 17.68 8.08 -0.93
C ALA A 74 19.00 7.74 -1.62
N ALA A 75 19.51 6.51 -1.42
CA ALA A 75 20.72 6.03 -2.09
C ALA A 75 20.50 5.82 -3.60
N GLU A 76 19.35 5.29 -4.00
CA GLU A 76 19.00 5.09 -5.41
C GLU A 76 18.83 6.43 -6.14
N ALA A 77 18.14 7.40 -5.53
CA ALA A 77 18.00 8.74 -6.07
C ALA A 77 19.36 9.46 -6.23
N ALA A 78 20.28 9.29 -5.27
CA ALA A 78 21.62 9.86 -5.34
C ALA A 78 22.46 9.21 -6.47
N PHE A 79 22.33 7.89 -6.65
CA PHE A 79 22.99 7.17 -7.74
C PHE A 79 22.47 7.62 -9.11
N ASP A 80 21.15 7.77 -9.27
CA ASP A 80 20.56 8.25 -10.52
C ASP A 80 20.97 9.69 -10.84
N ALA A 81 21.03 10.57 -9.83
CA ALA A 81 21.52 11.93 -10.01
C ALA A 81 22.99 11.97 -10.47
N GLN A 82 23.85 11.12 -9.90
CA GLN A 82 25.24 10.99 -10.34
C GLN A 82 25.34 10.46 -11.78
N ARG A 83 24.51 9.48 -12.14
CA ARG A 83 24.48 8.91 -13.49
C ARG A 83 24.06 9.95 -14.54
N LEU A 84 23.08 10.77 -14.24
CA LEU A 84 22.62 11.87 -15.11
C LEU A 84 23.72 12.94 -15.25
N ALA A 85 24.35 13.36 -14.16
CA ALA A 85 25.44 14.34 -14.20
C ALA A 85 26.66 13.83 -15.02
N HIS A 86 26.96 12.53 -14.94
CA HIS A 86 28.01 11.91 -15.75
C HIS A 86 27.63 11.81 -17.24
N ALA A 87 26.34 11.66 -17.56
CA ALA A 87 25.87 11.65 -18.95
C ALA A 87 25.93 13.06 -19.58
N GLU A 88 25.51 14.09 -18.84
CA GLU A 88 25.57 15.49 -19.29
C GLU A 88 27.01 15.97 -19.55
N THR A 89 27.96 15.56 -18.70
CA THR A 89 29.39 15.87 -18.90
C THR A 89 30.02 15.12 -20.07
N ALA A 90 29.48 13.94 -20.44
CA ALA A 90 29.95 13.19 -21.60
C ALA A 90 29.42 13.74 -22.94
N GLU A 91 28.20 14.29 -22.96
CA GLU A 91 27.63 14.93 -24.16
C GLU A 91 28.15 16.37 -24.39
N GLY A 92 28.51 17.10 -23.34
CA GLY A 92 29.03 18.48 -23.45
C GLY A 92 30.50 18.61 -23.88
N GLY A 93 31.21 17.51 -24.10
CA GLY A 93 32.64 17.49 -24.44
C GLY A 93 32.99 17.51 -25.93
N ASP A 94 32.00 17.58 -26.83
CA ASP A 94 32.19 17.50 -28.30
C ASP A 94 31.97 18.85 -29.02
N HIS A 95 32.43 19.96 -28.40
CA HIS A 95 32.40 21.31 -28.99
C HIS A 95 33.77 21.99 -28.94
#